data_AF-A0A6P0Q354-F1
#
_entry.id   AF-A0A6P0Q354-F1
#
_cell.length_a   1.000
_cell.length_b   1.000
_cell.length_c   1.000
_cell.angle_alpha   90.00
_cell.angle_beta   90.00
_cell.angle_gamma   90.00
#
_symmetry.space_group_name_H-M   'P 1'
#
loop_
_entity.id
_entity.type
_entity.pdbx_description
1 polymer ?
#
loop_
_entity_poly.entity_id
_entity_poly.type
_entity_poly.pdbx_seq_one_letter_code
_entity_poly.pdbx_strand_id
1 'polypeptide(L)'
;MSVIDTDQGRKFITTEPITESEETGKQRVWDATRSAFSERNCIGYWRYPIFSKVGEISKEPDILITDQDLGLVVIEIQSVTIDEIITIDSDQWQLQNPYSADPNPYQQAEHQLKAILASCDREPALWRKVTGRAMIALPLITQEQWQHHGFDQ
;
A
#
# COMPACT_ATOMS: atom_id res chain seq x y z
N MET A 1 7.12 20.49 24.29
CA MET A 1 6.45 19.66 23.27
C MET A 1 5.87 20.60 22.25
N SER A 2 6.39 20.61 21.02
CA SER A 2 5.87 21.49 19.97
C SER A 2 4.55 20.91 19.45
N VAL A 3 3.63 21.78 19.07
CA VAL A 3 2.29 21.43 18.54
C VAL A 3 2.39 20.51 17.31
N ILE A 4 3.52 20.54 16.60
CA ILE A 4 3.82 19.73 15.41
C ILE A 4 3.91 18.23 15.75
N ASP A 5 4.51 17.89 16.89
CA ASP A 5 4.73 16.50 17.32
C ASP A 5 3.42 15.81 17.72
N THR A 6 2.43 16.59 18.14
CA THR A 6 1.10 16.07 18.54
C THR A 6 0.19 15.82 17.34
N ASP A 7 0.41 16.51 16.22
CA ASP A 7 -0.40 16.40 15.00
C ASP A 7 0.07 15.26 14.10
N GLN A 8 1.39 15.03 14.00
CA GLN A 8 1.94 13.89 13.25
C GLN A 8 1.45 12.53 13.79
N GLY A 9 1.29 12.40 15.11
CA GLY A 9 0.76 11.18 15.74
C GLY A 9 -0.73 10.91 15.47
N ARG A 10 -1.50 11.89 14.98
CA ARG A 10 -2.93 11.74 14.67
C ARG A 10 -3.23 11.50 13.20
N LYS A 11 -2.29 11.84 12.32
CA LYS A 11 -2.42 11.62 10.87
C LYS A 11 -2.25 10.15 10.48
N PHE A 12 -1.50 9.37 11.23
CA PHE A 12 -1.17 7.99 10.89
C PHE A 12 -1.72 7.01 11.93
N ILE A 13 -2.64 6.16 11.51
CA ILE A 13 -3.44 5.29 12.37
C ILE A 13 -3.05 3.83 12.12
N THR A 14 -2.60 3.14 13.16
CA THR A 14 -2.36 1.69 13.16
C THR A 14 -3.56 0.95 13.74
N THR A 15 -4.36 0.29 12.89
CA THR A 15 -5.56 -0.46 13.32
C THR A 15 -5.21 -1.83 13.91
N GLU A 16 -4.14 -2.44 13.40
CA GLU A 16 -3.58 -3.71 13.86
C GLU A 16 -2.10 -3.52 14.30
N PRO A 17 -1.62 -4.30 15.29
CA PRO A 17 -0.20 -4.29 15.65
C PRO A 17 0.65 -4.84 14.50
N ILE A 18 1.79 -4.20 14.25
CA ILE A 18 2.82 -4.73 13.37
C ILE A 18 3.62 -5.76 14.20
N THR A 19 3.49 -7.05 13.90
CA THR A 19 4.04 -8.14 14.73
C THR A 19 5.48 -8.50 14.34
N GLU A 20 6.21 -9.07 15.31
CA GLU A 20 7.66 -9.35 15.20
C GLU A 20 8.07 -10.29 14.05
N SER A 21 7.15 -11.12 13.56
CA SER A 21 7.43 -12.04 12.45
C SER A 21 7.42 -11.36 11.07
N GLU A 22 6.91 -10.14 10.95
CA GLU A 22 6.78 -9.38 9.69
C GLU A 22 7.71 -8.15 9.65
N GLU A 23 8.60 -8.04 10.64
CA GLU A 23 8.95 -6.78 11.29
C GLU A 23 9.98 -5.91 10.56
N THR A 24 10.79 -6.45 9.66
CA THR A 24 11.84 -5.62 9.04
C THR A 24 11.34 -4.89 7.79
N GLY A 25 10.60 -5.55 6.92
CA GLY A 25 10.13 -4.97 5.67
C GLY A 25 8.93 -4.04 5.88
N LYS A 26 7.91 -4.54 6.58
CA LYS A 26 6.64 -3.85 6.80
C LYS A 26 6.80 -2.56 7.62
N GLN A 27 7.48 -2.66 8.77
CA GLN A 27 7.77 -1.51 9.63
C GLN A 27 8.57 -0.44 8.87
N ARG A 28 9.59 -0.84 8.10
CA ARG A 28 10.41 0.09 7.32
C ARG A 28 9.58 0.85 6.28
N VAL A 29 8.69 0.18 5.56
CA VAL A 29 7.80 0.85 4.59
C VAL A 29 6.82 1.76 5.32
N TRP A 30 6.27 1.34 6.45
CA TRP A 30 5.36 2.18 7.22
C TRP A 30 6.06 3.44 7.72
N ASP A 31 7.26 3.33 8.28
CA ASP A 31 8.06 4.47 8.72
C ASP A 31 8.43 5.41 7.58
N ALA A 32 8.86 4.86 6.44
CA ALA A 32 9.16 5.63 5.24
C ALA A 32 7.91 6.37 4.74
N THR A 33 6.74 5.72 4.78
CA THR A 33 5.47 6.33 4.38
C THR A 33 5.09 7.47 5.32
N ARG A 34 5.14 7.25 6.64
CA ARG A 34 4.86 8.30 7.63
C ARG A 34 5.77 9.51 7.44
N SER A 35 7.06 9.26 7.20
CA SER A 35 8.03 10.31 6.92
C SER A 35 7.70 11.07 5.63
N ALA A 36 7.43 10.36 4.52
CA ALA A 36 7.17 10.96 3.21
C ALA A 36 5.89 11.80 3.16
N PHE A 37 4.89 11.45 3.98
CA PHE A 37 3.59 12.11 4.01
C PHE A 37 3.39 13.06 5.20
N SER A 38 4.36 13.16 6.11
CA SER A 38 4.26 13.96 7.36
C SER A 38 3.79 15.41 7.17
N GLU A 39 4.37 16.09 6.18
CA GLU A 39 4.08 17.49 5.86
C GLU A 39 2.86 17.67 4.92
N ARG A 40 2.25 16.57 4.46
CA ARG A 40 1.08 16.61 3.57
C ARG A 40 -0.21 16.73 4.37
N ASN A 41 -1.25 17.24 3.72
CA ASN A 41 -2.61 17.17 4.26
C ASN A 41 -3.23 15.82 3.91
N CYS A 42 -2.94 14.84 4.75
CA CYS A 42 -3.36 13.47 4.55
C CYS A 42 -3.69 12.75 5.86
N ILE A 43 -4.39 11.62 5.73
CA ILE A 43 -4.52 10.61 6.77
C ILE A 43 -4.00 9.29 6.21
N GLY A 44 -3.14 8.61 6.96
CA GLY A 44 -2.64 7.29 6.64
C GLY A 44 -3.16 6.22 7.59
N TYR A 45 -3.44 5.05 7.06
CA TYR A 45 -3.88 3.87 7.79
C TYR A 45 -2.95 2.71 7.49
N TRP A 46 -2.51 2.02 8.52
CA TRP A 46 -2.02 0.66 8.43
C TRP A 46 -3.22 -0.28 8.56
N ARG A 47 -3.41 -1.23 7.64
CA ARG A 47 -4.48 -2.25 7.68
C ARG A 47 -5.87 -1.63 7.74
N TYR A 48 -6.21 -0.79 6.76
CA TYR A 48 -7.53 -0.16 6.71
C TYR A 48 -8.63 -1.20 6.45
N PRO A 49 -9.66 -1.31 7.30
CA PRO A 49 -10.69 -2.33 7.12
C PRO A 49 -11.56 -2.02 5.89
N ILE A 50 -11.55 -2.92 4.90
CA ILE A 50 -12.45 -2.85 3.75
C ILE A 50 -13.70 -3.67 4.06
N PHE A 51 -14.82 -2.98 4.27
CA PHE A 51 -16.11 -3.63 4.47
C PHE A 51 -16.80 -3.91 3.12
N SER A 52 -16.49 -5.06 2.50
CA SER A 52 -17.30 -5.55 1.36
C SER A 52 -18.59 -6.21 1.86
N LYS A 53 -19.62 -6.21 1.01
CA LYS A 53 -20.87 -6.92 1.31
C LYS A 53 -20.62 -8.43 1.25
N VAL A 54 -21.24 -9.15 2.18
CA VAL A 54 -21.27 -10.61 2.37
C VAL A 54 -20.72 -11.44 1.20
N GLY A 55 -19.59 -12.12 1.42
CA GLY A 55 -19.04 -13.15 0.52
C GLY A 55 -17.67 -12.84 -0.07
N GLU A 56 -17.26 -11.57 -0.12
CA GLU A 56 -15.92 -11.18 -0.56
C GLU A 56 -14.97 -11.03 0.63
N ILE A 57 -13.94 -11.86 0.67
CA ILE A 57 -12.76 -11.66 1.52
C ILE A 57 -11.90 -10.61 0.82
N SER A 58 -12.26 -9.33 0.92
CA SER A 58 -11.35 -8.27 0.49
C SER A 58 -10.24 -8.17 1.53
N LYS A 59 -9.03 -8.62 1.18
CA LYS A 59 -7.85 -8.38 2.03
C LYS A 59 -7.71 -6.88 2.25
N GLU A 60 -7.53 -6.48 3.50
CA GLU A 60 -7.20 -5.11 3.88
C GLU A 60 -5.88 -4.70 3.24
N PRO A 61 -5.75 -3.45 2.74
CA PRO A 61 -4.49 -2.98 2.24
C PRO A 61 -3.49 -2.86 3.39
N ASP A 62 -2.22 -3.14 3.10
CA ASP A 62 -1.15 -2.92 4.09
C ASP A 62 -1.13 -1.45 4.51
N ILE A 63 -1.17 -0.53 3.54
CA ILE A 63 -1.24 0.91 3.77
C ILE A 63 -2.28 1.57 2.87
N LEU A 64 -3.11 2.42 3.46
CA LEU A 64 -3.99 3.36 2.75
C LEU A 64 -3.64 4.79 3.14
N ILE A 65 -3.39 5.66 2.17
CA ILE A 65 -3.31 7.11 2.38
C ILE A 65 -4.49 7.80 1.71
N THR A 66 -5.16 8.69 2.42
CA THR A 66 -6.08 9.68 1.87
C THR A 66 -5.38 11.03 1.85
N ASP A 67 -5.08 11.56 0.68
CA ASP A 67 -4.34 12.80 0.50
C ASP A 67 -5.15 13.80 -0.32
N GLN A 68 -5.09 15.08 0.05
CA GLN A 68 -5.88 16.12 -0.59
C GLN A 68 -5.54 16.30 -2.09
N ASP A 69 -4.28 16.14 -2.50
CA ASP A 69 -3.86 16.35 -3.89
C ASP A 69 -3.72 15.04 -4.67
N LEU A 70 -3.27 13.97 -4.00
CA LEU A 70 -3.01 12.68 -4.64
C LEU A 70 -4.24 11.76 -4.67
N GLY A 71 -5.27 12.08 -3.89
CA GLY A 71 -6.44 11.23 -3.70
C GLY A 71 -6.13 10.03 -2.80
N LEU A 72 -6.68 8.86 -3.13
CA LEU A 72 -6.38 7.61 -2.43
C LEU A 72 -5.08 6.99 -2.95
N VAL A 73 -4.20 6.58 -2.06
CA VAL A 73 -3.00 5.79 -2.38
C VAL A 73 -3.09 4.49 -1.60
N VAL A 74 -3.23 3.37 -2.32
CA VAL A 74 -3.15 2.02 -1.74
C VAL A 74 -1.74 1.49 -2.00
N ILE A 75 -1.07 1.03 -0.95
CA ILE A 75 0.27 0.46 -1.04
C ILE A 75 0.26 -0.94 -0.43
N GLU A 76 0.58 -1.94 -1.24
CA GLU A 76 0.82 -3.31 -0.80
C GLU A 76 2.32 -3.58 -0.65
N ILE A 77 2.71 -4.29 0.40
CA ILE A 77 4.11 -4.53 0.73
C ILE A 77 4.48 -5.95 0.31
N GLN A 78 5.38 -6.06 -0.66
CA GLN A 78 5.86 -7.36 -1.13
C GLN A 78 7.31 -7.58 -0.67
N SER A 79 7.48 -8.49 0.30
CA SER A 79 8.80 -8.82 0.85
C SER A 79 9.46 -9.93 0.05
N VAL A 80 9.93 -9.61 -1.15
CA VAL A 80 10.74 -10.48 -2.01
C VAL A 80 12.05 -9.78 -2.36
N THR A 81 13.12 -10.54 -2.53
CA THR A 81 14.40 -10.09 -3.05
C THR A 81 14.40 -10.06 -4.58
N ILE A 82 15.34 -9.35 -5.19
CA ILE A 82 15.42 -9.24 -6.65
C ILE A 82 15.63 -10.59 -7.33
N ASP A 83 16.40 -11.48 -6.69
CA ASP A 83 16.72 -12.80 -7.22
C ASP A 83 15.51 -13.75 -7.20
N GLU A 84 14.54 -13.52 -6.31
CA GLU A 84 13.31 -14.31 -6.23
C GLU A 84 12.35 -14.02 -7.38
N ILE A 85 12.50 -12.89 -8.09
CA ILE A 85 11.69 -12.51 -9.25
C ILE A 85 12.38 -13.02 -10.52
N ILE A 86 11.76 -14.01 -11.17
CA ILE A 86 12.24 -14.58 -12.44
C ILE A 86 11.91 -13.62 -13.60
N THR A 87 10.63 -13.27 -13.74
CA THR A 87 10.13 -12.31 -14.73
C THR A 87 8.90 -11.58 -14.21
N ILE A 88 8.62 -10.42 -14.82
CA ILE A 88 7.38 -9.66 -14.63
C ILE A 88 6.71 -9.55 -15.99
N ASP A 89 5.60 -10.26 -16.17
CA ASP A 89 4.81 -10.25 -17.40
C ASP A 89 3.53 -9.45 -17.17
N SER A 90 3.51 -8.19 -17.60
CA SER A 90 2.44 -7.22 -17.29
C SER A 90 2.26 -7.07 -15.77
N ASP A 91 1.23 -7.70 -15.20
CA ASP A 91 0.92 -7.64 -13.76
C ASP A 91 1.28 -8.94 -13.02
N GLN A 92 1.76 -9.96 -13.73
CA GLN A 92 2.04 -11.29 -13.18
C GLN A 92 3.53 -11.47 -12.91
N TRP A 93 3.87 -11.72 -11.66
CA TRP A 93 5.22 -11.95 -11.18
C TRP A 93 5.48 -13.45 -11.17
N GLN A 94 6.48 -13.88 -11.93
CA GLN A 94 6.98 -15.25 -11.85
C GLN A 94 8.01 -15.31 -10.74
N LEU A 95 7.66 -15.96 -9.63
CA LEU A 95 8.54 -16.11 -8.48
C LEU A 95 9.23 -17.48 -8.51
N GLN A 96 10.47 -17.53 -8.01
CA GLN A 96 11.19 -18.81 -7.82
C GLN A 96 10.38 -19.80 -6.97
N ASN A 97 9.70 -19.31 -5.94
CA ASN A 97 8.75 -20.07 -5.14
C ASN A 97 7.35 -19.45 -5.25
N PRO A 98 6.40 -20.05 -5.98
CA PRO A 98 5.05 -19.51 -6.16
C PRO A 98 4.23 -19.35 -4.87
N TYR A 99 4.68 -19.97 -3.77
CA TYR A 99 4.01 -19.90 -2.47
C TYR A 99 4.65 -18.89 -1.50
N SER A 100 5.77 -18.25 -1.86
CA SER A 100 6.46 -17.32 -0.96
C SER A 100 5.75 -15.97 -0.87
N ALA A 101 4.94 -15.62 -1.86
CA ALA A 101 4.37 -14.30 -2.03
C ALA A 101 3.18 -14.32 -2.99
N ASP A 102 2.41 -13.23 -3.03
CA ASP A 102 1.36 -13.07 -4.02
C ASP A 102 1.99 -12.85 -5.40
N PRO A 103 1.65 -13.65 -6.44
CA PRO A 103 2.19 -13.45 -7.79
C PRO A 103 1.54 -12.28 -8.53
N ASN A 104 0.47 -11.67 -8.02
CA ASN A 104 -0.11 -10.45 -8.59
C ASN A 104 -0.41 -9.40 -7.53
N PRO A 105 0.64 -8.83 -6.90
CA PRO A 105 0.45 -7.87 -5.83
C PRO A 105 -0.23 -6.59 -6.34
N TYR A 106 0.01 -6.19 -7.59
CA TYR A 106 -0.59 -4.98 -8.17
C TYR A 106 -2.11 -5.12 -8.37
N GLN A 107 -2.59 -6.27 -8.87
CA GLN A 107 -4.03 -6.51 -9.00
C GLN A 107 -4.71 -6.56 -7.63
N GLN A 108 -4.06 -7.10 -6.60
CA GLN A 108 -4.57 -7.05 -5.23
C GLN A 108 -4.76 -5.59 -4.77
N ALA A 109 -3.73 -4.76 -4.93
CA ALA A 109 -3.77 -3.34 -4.60
C ALA A 109 -4.86 -2.58 -5.39
N GLU A 110 -5.03 -2.90 -6.67
CA GLU A 110 -6.03 -2.27 -7.53
C GLU A 110 -7.46 -2.68 -7.14
N HIS A 111 -7.70 -3.94 -6.78
CA HIS A 111 -8.99 -4.41 -6.28
C HIS A 111 -9.36 -3.72 -4.97
N GLN A 112 -8.42 -3.60 -4.04
CA GLN A 112 -8.60 -2.86 -2.79
C GLN A 112 -8.94 -1.39 -3.04
N LEU A 113 -8.18 -0.72 -3.92
CA LEU A 113 -8.45 0.66 -4.31
C LEU A 113 -9.87 0.82 -4.88
N LYS A 114 -10.29 -0.07 -5.79
CA LYS A 114 -11.64 -0.05 -6.38
C LYS A 114 -12.72 -0.21 -5.31
N ALA A 115 -12.53 -1.07 -4.32
CA ALA A 115 -13.48 -1.26 -3.23
C ALA A 115 -13.65 0.00 -2.36
N ILE A 116 -12.54 0.71 -2.09
CA ILE A 116 -12.55 1.96 -1.32
C ILE A 116 -13.18 3.09 -2.14
N LEU A 117 -12.81 3.24 -3.43
CA LEU A 117 -13.43 4.22 -4.34
C LEU A 117 -14.94 4.00 -4.46
N ALA A 118 -15.38 2.75 -4.60
CA ALA A 118 -16.80 2.41 -4.65
C ALA A 118 -17.54 2.77 -3.35
N SER A 119 -16.83 2.82 -2.21
CA SER A 119 -17.38 3.31 -0.95
C SER A 119 -17.46 4.83 -0.91
N CYS A 120 -16.45 5.55 -1.42
CA CYS A 120 -16.50 7.01 -1.59
C CYS A 120 -17.66 7.43 -2.50
N ASP A 121 -17.90 6.70 -3.58
CA ASP A 121 -19.01 6.96 -4.50
C ASP A 121 -20.39 6.70 -3.87
N ARG A 122 -20.50 6.09 -2.69
CA ARG A 122 -21.80 6.03 -1.99
C ARG A 122 -22.18 7.39 -1.39
N GLU A 123 -21.22 8.27 -1.18
CA GLU A 123 -21.44 9.61 -0.65
C GLU A 123 -21.66 10.61 -1.79
N PRO A 124 -22.85 11.25 -1.92
CA PRO A 124 -23.16 12.14 -3.04
C PRO A 124 -22.18 13.31 -3.20
N ALA A 125 -21.58 13.77 -2.10
CA ALA A 125 -20.60 14.84 -2.12
C ALA A 125 -19.29 14.43 -2.84
N LEU A 126 -18.95 13.14 -2.82
CA LEU A 126 -17.70 12.56 -3.30
C LEU A 126 -17.84 11.80 -4.63
N TRP A 127 -19.07 11.57 -5.11
CA TRP A 127 -19.37 10.83 -6.35
C TRP A 127 -18.46 11.23 -7.52
N ARG A 128 -17.60 10.30 -7.94
CA ARG A 128 -16.63 10.44 -9.04
C ARG A 128 -15.68 11.62 -8.93
N LYS A 129 -15.44 12.12 -7.71
CA LYS A 129 -14.50 13.21 -7.43
C LYS A 129 -13.20 12.72 -6.79
N VAL A 130 -13.20 11.52 -6.25
CA VAL A 130 -12.03 10.93 -5.60
C VAL A 130 -11.23 10.15 -6.64
N THR A 131 -9.99 10.56 -6.86
CA THR A 131 -9.02 9.78 -7.65
C THR A 131 -8.25 8.84 -6.73
N GLY A 132 -7.55 7.88 -7.32
CA GLY A 132 -6.56 7.13 -6.55
C GLY A 132 -5.61 6.31 -7.41
N ARG A 133 -4.62 5.73 -6.75
CA ARG A 133 -3.58 4.89 -7.36
C ARG A 133 -3.20 3.73 -6.45
N ALA A 134 -2.83 2.61 -7.07
CA ALA A 134 -2.27 1.45 -6.41
C ALA A 134 -0.75 1.45 -6.61
N MET A 135 0.00 1.00 -5.60
CA MET A 135 1.47 0.93 -5.63
C MET A 135 1.95 -0.30 -4.89
N ILE A 136 3.12 -0.81 -5.29
CA ILE A 136 3.81 -1.90 -4.58
C ILE A 136 5.06 -1.35 -3.94
N ALA A 137 5.24 -1.64 -2.65
CA ALA A 137 6.47 -1.34 -1.93
C ALA A 137 7.33 -2.61 -1.82
N LEU A 138 8.61 -2.48 -2.21
CA LEU A 138 9.58 -3.57 -2.24
C LEU A 138 10.72 -3.29 -1.25
N PRO A 139 10.54 -3.57 0.05
CA PRO A 139 11.52 -3.18 1.08
C PRO A 139 12.90 -3.85 0.95
N LEU A 140 12.99 -4.95 0.19
CA LEU A 140 14.21 -5.74 0.00
C LEU A 140 14.86 -5.55 -1.37
N ILE A 141 14.31 -4.65 -2.20
CA ILE A 141 14.82 -4.35 -3.54
C ILE A 141 15.13 -2.86 -3.62
N THR A 142 16.37 -2.54 -3.99
CA THR A 142 16.78 -1.17 -4.26
C THR A 142 16.35 -0.73 -5.66
N GLN A 143 16.24 0.58 -5.86
CA GLN A 143 15.97 1.14 -7.19
C GLN A 143 17.04 0.71 -8.22
N GLU A 144 18.31 0.67 -7.81
CA GLU A 144 19.41 0.24 -8.69
C GLU A 144 19.25 -1.22 -9.14
N GLN A 145 18.89 -2.13 -8.22
CA GLN A 145 18.60 -3.53 -8.56
C GLN A 145 17.41 -3.64 -9.52
N TRP A 146 16.34 -2.89 -9.26
CA TRP A 146 15.15 -2.89 -10.11
C TRP A 146 15.46 -2.45 -11.54
N GLN A 147 16.22 -1.36 -11.68
CA GLN A 147 16.64 -0.80 -12.98
C GLN A 147 17.65 -1.71 -13.69
N HIS A 148 18.58 -2.32 -12.97
CA HIS A 148 19.57 -3.24 -13.55
C HIS A 148 18.91 -4.46 -14.20
N HIS A 149 17.80 -4.94 -13.64
CA HIS A 149 17.01 -6.03 -14.18
C HIS A 149 16.02 -5.60 -15.27
N GLY A 150 15.93 -4.30 -15.57
CA GLY A 150 15.05 -3.75 -16.62
C GLY A 150 13.56 -3.80 -16.26
N PHE A 151 13.22 -3.88 -14.98
CA PHE A 151 11.82 -3.93 -14.52
C PHE A 151 11.14 -2.55 -14.48
N ASP A 152 11.85 -1.48 -14.86
CA ASP A 152 11.34 -0.10 -14.95
C ASP A 152 10.88 0.30 -16.37
N GLN A 153 10.89 -0.64 -17.33
CA GLN A 153 10.56 -0.40 -18.74
C GLN A 153 9.10 -0.62 -19.11
#